data_AF-A0A7D5M5M9-F1
#
_entry.id   AF-A0A7D5M5M9-F1
#
_cell.length_a   1.000
_cell.length_b   1.000
_cell.length_c   1.000
_cell.angle_alpha   90.00
_cell.angle_beta   90.00
_cell.angle_gamma   90.00
#
_symmetry.space_group_name_H-M   'P 1'
#
loop_
_entity.id
_entity.type
_entity.pdbx_description
1 polymer ?
#
loop_
_entity_poly.entity_id
_entity_poly.type
_entity_poly.pdbx_seq_one_letter_code
_entity_poly.pdbx_strand_id
1 'polypeptide(L)'
;MIIDCAFDEKLSDEIASYLKEKRFDIVKEKDSIITTSDPRVTKDELEYYLKKTGKIKELQIIPSDSDTVIIAKKVMIEHFGLSRCTICGFVTYKEDLISHERSHGIQIM
;
A
#
# COMPACT_ATOMS: atom_id res chain seq x y z
N MET A 1 6.81 -8.24 14.58
CA MET A 1 6.18 -7.66 13.38
C MET A 1 4.70 -7.36 13.58
N ILE A 2 4.25 -6.20 13.10
CA ILE A 2 2.89 -5.69 13.06
C ILE A 2 2.49 -5.54 11.59
N ILE A 3 1.30 -6.03 11.23
CA ILE A 3 0.70 -5.93 9.90
C ILE A 3 -0.60 -5.15 10.04
N ASP A 4 -0.61 -3.92 9.55
CA ASP A 4 -1.81 -3.08 9.49
C ASP A 4 -2.44 -3.22 8.10
N CYS A 5 -3.70 -3.68 8.02
CA CYS A 5 -4.41 -3.82 6.74
C CYS A 5 -5.18 -2.54 6.35
N ALA A 6 -4.73 -1.38 6.80
CA ALA A 6 -5.30 -0.06 6.51
C ALA A 6 -6.81 0.01 6.81
N PHE A 7 -7.23 -0.57 7.94
CA PHE A 7 -8.62 -0.67 8.38
C PHE A 7 -9.53 -1.55 7.48
N ASP A 8 -8.97 -2.34 6.56
CA ASP A 8 -9.73 -3.33 5.78
C ASP A 8 -9.83 -4.65 6.58
N GLU A 9 -10.89 -4.78 7.38
CA GLU A 9 -11.14 -5.94 8.26
C GLU A 9 -11.21 -7.26 7.48
N LYS A 10 -11.86 -7.24 6.30
CA LYS A 10 -11.98 -8.43 5.44
C LYS A 10 -10.60 -8.89 4.96
N LEU A 11 -9.76 -7.97 4.51
CA LEU A 11 -8.38 -8.28 4.13
C LEU A 11 -7.59 -8.84 5.32
N SER A 12 -7.73 -8.22 6.50
CA SER A 12 -7.09 -8.69 7.72
C SER A 12 -7.52 -10.12 8.09
N ASP A 13 -8.80 -10.46 7.96
CA ASP A 13 -9.30 -11.81 8.19
C ASP A 13 -8.72 -12.85 7.22
N GLU A 14 -8.64 -12.49 5.95
CA GLU A 14 -8.09 -13.38 4.92
C GLU A 14 -6.58 -13.64 5.14
N ILE A 15 -5.83 -12.60 5.51
CA ILE A 15 -4.40 -12.72 5.83
C ILE A 15 -4.20 -13.52 7.13
N ALA A 16 -4.98 -13.23 8.18
CA ALA A 16 -4.89 -13.95 9.43
C ALA A 16 -5.21 -15.45 9.24
N SER A 17 -6.21 -15.77 8.41
CA SER A 17 -6.56 -17.15 8.07
C SER A 17 -5.40 -17.85 7.34
N TYR A 18 -4.81 -17.19 6.34
CA TYR A 18 -3.64 -17.72 5.63
C TYR A 18 -2.45 -18.00 6.56
N LEU A 19 -2.12 -17.06 7.46
CA LEU A 19 -1.00 -17.21 8.38
C LEU A 19 -1.24 -18.32 9.41
N LYS A 20 -2.49 -18.47 9.88
CA LYS A 20 -2.89 -19.58 10.77
C LYS A 20 -2.83 -20.94 10.08
N GLU A 21 -3.27 -21.04 8.83
CA GLU A 21 -3.16 -22.27 8.03
C GLU A 21 -1.70 -22.73 7.88
N LYS A 22 -0.78 -21.76 7.79
CA LYS A 22 0.68 -22.00 7.75
C LYS A 22 1.30 -22.29 9.12
N ARG A 23 0.51 -22.30 10.20
CA ARG A 23 0.95 -22.50 11.59
C ARG A 23 1.96 -21.46 12.07
N PHE A 24 1.77 -20.20 11.67
CA PHE A 24 2.47 -19.08 12.28
C PHE A 24 1.77 -18.66 13.57
N ASP A 25 2.57 -18.22 14.54
CA ASP A 25 2.05 -17.69 15.80
C ASP A 25 1.65 -16.22 15.61
N ILE A 26 0.35 -15.98 15.46
CA ILE A 26 -0.20 -14.65 15.19
C ILE A 26 -1.33 -14.31 16.16
N VAL A 27 -1.45 -13.03 16.47
CA VAL A 27 -2.58 -12.47 17.21
C VAL A 27 -3.26 -11.44 16.30
N LYS A 28 -4.55 -11.61 16.04
CA LYS A 28 -5.36 -10.57 15.39
C LYS A 28 -5.93 -9.69 16.49
N GLU A 29 -5.58 -8.41 16.49
CA GLU A 29 -6.17 -7.42 17.39
C GLU A 29 -7.50 -6.90 16.80
N LYS A 30 -8.16 -5.96 17.48
CA LYS A 30 -9.37 -5.33 16.95
C LYS A 30 -9.05 -4.52 15.68
N ASP A 31 -10.06 -4.35 14.83
CA ASP A 31 -10.00 -3.67 13.53
C ASP A 31 -9.32 -4.49 12.42
N SER A 32 -8.04 -4.26 12.18
CA SER A 32 -7.35 -4.78 10.99
C SER A 32 -5.87 -5.10 11.22
N ILE A 33 -5.45 -5.09 12.48
CA ILE A 33 -4.06 -5.25 12.91
C ILE A 33 -3.79 -6.71 13.24
N ILE A 34 -2.70 -7.25 12.67
CA ILE A 34 -2.18 -8.58 12.99
C ILE A 34 -0.79 -8.40 13.57
N THR A 35 -0.56 -8.90 14.77
CA THR A 35 0.75 -8.90 15.43
C THR A 35 1.32 -10.31 15.45
N THR A 36 2.63 -10.41 15.32
CA THR A 36 3.35 -11.68 15.37
C THR A 36 4.78 -11.49 15.85
N SER A 37 5.22 -12.39 16.72
CA SER A 37 6.62 -12.52 17.14
C SER A 37 7.34 -13.62 16.35
N ASP A 38 6.67 -14.25 15.38
CA ASP A 38 7.21 -15.35 14.60
C ASP A 38 8.16 -14.79 13.51
N PRO A 39 9.47 -15.08 13.58
CA PRO A 39 10.45 -14.52 12.65
C PRO A 39 10.30 -15.04 11.23
N ARG A 40 9.48 -16.07 11.00
CA ARG A 40 9.19 -16.63 9.67
C ARG A 40 8.20 -15.78 8.89
N VAL A 41 7.39 -14.95 9.58
CA VAL A 41 6.47 -14.04 8.92
C VAL A 41 7.26 -12.82 8.47
N THR A 42 7.56 -12.77 7.18
CA THR A 42 8.34 -11.70 6.56
C THR A 42 7.51 -10.92 5.54
N LYS A 43 8.04 -9.78 5.10
CA LYS A 43 7.47 -9.04 3.96
C LYS A 43 7.33 -9.94 2.73
N ASP A 44 8.34 -10.75 2.40
CA ASP A 44 8.32 -11.65 1.24
C ASP A 44 7.21 -12.70 1.32
N GLU A 45 6.92 -13.22 2.52
CA GLU A 45 5.82 -14.17 2.73
C GLU A 45 4.46 -13.52 2.45
N LEU A 46 4.28 -12.26 2.88
CA LEU A 46 3.07 -11.50 2.60
C LEU A 46 2.97 -11.15 1.11
N GLU A 47 4.07 -10.78 0.45
CA GLU A 47 4.11 -10.56 -0.99
C GLU A 47 3.77 -11.84 -1.77
N TYR A 48 4.26 -12.99 -1.32
CA TYR A 48 3.94 -14.29 -1.90
C TYR A 48 2.44 -14.56 -1.82
N TYR A 49 1.81 -14.32 -0.66
CA TYR A 49 0.36 -14.44 -0.51
C TYR A 49 -0.40 -13.52 -1.48
N LEU A 50 -0.02 -12.24 -1.58
CA LEU A 50 -0.66 -11.28 -2.49
C LEU A 50 -0.48 -11.66 -3.96
N LYS A 51 0.66 -12.24 -4.34
CA LYS A 51 0.90 -12.77 -5.70
C LYS A 51 0.01 -13.98 -5.98
N LYS A 52 -0.04 -14.94 -5.04
CA LYS A 52 -0.85 -16.17 -5.16
C LYS A 52 -2.34 -15.87 -5.29
N THR A 53 -2.83 -14.84 -4.60
CA THR A 53 -4.24 -14.43 -4.62
C THR A 53 -4.57 -13.43 -5.75
N GLY A 54 -3.58 -13.03 -6.55
CA GLY A 54 -3.76 -12.04 -7.62
C GLY A 54 -3.92 -10.58 -7.15
N LYS A 55 -3.95 -10.34 -5.83
CA LYS A 55 -4.19 -9.02 -5.22
C LYS A 55 -3.01 -8.06 -5.31
N ILE A 56 -1.82 -8.52 -5.71
CA ILE A 56 -0.60 -7.69 -5.85
C ILE A 56 -0.77 -6.50 -6.83
N LYS A 57 -1.76 -6.57 -7.73
CA LYS A 57 -2.09 -5.46 -8.64
C LYS A 57 -2.74 -4.30 -7.90
N GLU A 58 -3.63 -4.60 -6.97
CA GLU A 58 -4.47 -3.62 -6.26
C GLU A 58 -3.91 -3.22 -4.90
N LEU A 59 -3.17 -4.12 -4.25
CA LEU A 59 -2.58 -3.90 -2.93
C LEU A 59 -1.08 -3.64 -3.01
N GLN A 60 -0.57 -2.94 -2.01
CA GLN A 60 0.86 -2.69 -1.81
C GLN A 60 1.23 -2.94 -0.36
N ILE A 61 2.41 -3.52 -0.15
CA ILE A 61 3.04 -3.61 1.17
C ILE A 61 3.99 -2.44 1.33
N ILE A 62 3.73 -1.60 2.32
CA ILE A 62 4.46 -0.38 2.64
C ILE A 62 5.18 -0.63 3.97
N PRO A 63 6.51 -0.75 4.00
CA PRO A 63 7.25 -0.80 5.26
C PRO A 63 7.16 0.57 5.95
N SER A 64 6.68 0.59 7.19
CA SER A 64 6.64 1.80 8.03
C SER A 64 7.90 1.91 8.88
N ASP A 65 8.34 0.79 9.45
CA ASP A 65 9.58 0.64 10.21
C ASP A 65 10.07 -0.82 10.12
N SER A 66 11.10 -1.19 10.90
CA SER A 66 11.70 -2.54 10.86
C SER A 66 10.73 -3.66 11.24
N ASP A 67 9.69 -3.35 12.03
CA ASP A 67 8.74 -4.32 12.55
C ASP A 67 7.32 -4.08 12.05
N THR A 68 7.03 -2.99 11.35
CA THR A 68 5.67 -2.62 10.95
C THR A 68 5.55 -2.55 9.44
N VAL A 69 4.57 -3.27 8.91
CA VAL A 69 4.17 -3.23 7.51
C VAL A 69 2.71 -2.84 7.40
N ILE A 70 2.41 -2.01 6.40
CA ILE A 70 1.06 -1.58 6.07
C ILE A 70 0.68 -2.20 4.74
N ILE A 71 -0.48 -2.85 4.67
CA ILE A 71 -1.06 -3.38 3.45
C ILE A 71 -2.23 -2.49 3.07
N ALA A 72 -2.06 -1.72 1.99
CA ALA A 72 -3.04 -0.74 1.56
C ALA A 72 -3.37 -0.87 0.07
N LYS A 73 -4.56 -0.41 -0.32
CA LYS A 73 -4.96 -0.31 -1.72
C LYS A 73 -4.18 0.80 -2.42
N LYS A 74 -3.71 0.53 -3.63
CA LYS A 74 -3.17 1.55 -4.52
C LYS A 74 -4.33 2.40 -5.04
N VAL A 75 -4.22 3.71 -4.87
CA VAL A 75 -5.19 4.67 -5.37
C VAL A 75 -4.49 5.59 -6.36
N MET A 76 -5.11 5.81 -7.52
CA MET A 76 -4.63 6.77 -8.51
C MET A 76 -4.78 8.19 -7.94
N ILE A 77 -3.72 8.99 -8.03
CA ILE A 77 -3.71 10.37 -7.49
C ILE A 77 -4.78 11.24 -8.18
N GLU A 78 -5.13 10.89 -9.41
CA GLU A 78 -6.17 11.50 -10.24
C GLU A 78 -7.55 11.44 -9.58
N HIS A 79 -7.83 10.43 -8.76
CA HIS A 79 -9.08 10.35 -8.00
C HIS A 79 -9.20 11.46 -6.94
N PHE A 80 -8.08 12.07 -6.56
CA PHE A 80 -8.04 13.20 -5.62
C PHE A 80 -7.94 14.55 -6.33
N GLY A 81 -8.16 14.59 -7.65
CA GLY A 81 -8.00 15.80 -8.46
C GLY A 81 -6.55 16.22 -8.65
N LEU A 82 -5.59 15.37 -8.27
CA LEU A 82 -4.17 15.59 -8.44
C LEU A 82 -3.71 15.11 -9.82
N SER A 83 -2.63 15.68 -10.31
CA SER A 83 -1.98 15.27 -11.54
C SER A 83 -0.47 15.43 -11.40
N ARG A 84 0.26 14.56 -12.10
CA ARG A 84 1.72 14.56 -12.10
C ARG A 84 2.24 15.31 -13.33
N CYS A 85 3.15 16.26 -13.12
CA CYS A 85 3.90 16.88 -14.20
C CYS A 85 4.72 15.84 -14.95
N THR A 86 4.54 15.78 -16.27
CA THR A 86 5.20 14.81 -17.15
C THR A 86 6.70 15.05 -17.29
N ILE A 87 7.17 16.27 -16.96
CA ILE A 87 8.56 16.70 -17.12
C ILE A 87 9.39 16.34 -15.88
N CYS A 88 8.94 16.77 -14.69
CA CYS A 88 9.73 16.65 -13.45
C CYS A 88 9.10 15.75 -12.38
N GLY A 89 7.88 15.24 -12.61
CA GLY A 89 7.19 14.36 -11.67
C GLY A 89 6.53 15.06 -10.48
N PHE A 90 6.54 16.39 -10.42
CA PHE A 90 5.85 17.18 -9.40
C PHE A 90 4.35 16.90 -9.40
N VAL A 91 3.74 16.79 -8.23
CA VAL A 91 2.31 16.48 -8.07
C VAL A 91 1.58 17.72 -7.57
N THR A 92 0.55 18.14 -8.28
CA THR A 92 -0.28 19.30 -7.93
C THR A 92 -1.72 19.08 -8.36
N TYR A 93 -2.65 19.95 -7.96
CA TYR A 93 -4.01 19.92 -8.47
C TYR A 93 -4.01 20.15 -9.98
N LYS A 94 -4.96 19.50 -10.68
CA LYS A 94 -5.07 19.57 -12.13
C LYS A 94 -5.17 20.99 -12.67
N GLU A 95 -5.81 21.89 -11.92
CA GLU A 95 -5.93 23.32 -12.25
C GLU A 95 -4.60 24.09 -12.21
N ASP A 96 -3.70 23.70 -11.31
CA ASP A 96 -2.38 24.34 -11.14
C ASP A 96 -1.30 23.74 -12.05
N LEU A 97 -1.58 22.58 -12.66
CA LEU A 97 -0.61 21.84 -13.47
C LEU A 97 -0.07 22.68 -14.63
N ILE A 98 -0.95 23.43 -15.31
CA ILE A 98 -0.57 24.28 -16.44
C ILE A 98 0.41 25.38 -16.00
N SER A 99 0.16 26.02 -14.86
CA SER A 99 1.04 27.06 -14.31
C SER A 99 2.40 26.49 -13.94
N HIS A 100 2.41 25.27 -13.39
CA HIS A 100 3.66 24.55 -13.11
C HIS A 100 4.41 24.17 -14.39
N GLU A 101 3.74 23.62 -15.40
CA GLU A 101 4.36 23.22 -16.68
C GLU A 101 4.96 24.41 -17.44
N ARG A 102 4.33 25.58 -17.39
CA ARG A 102 4.88 26.83 -17.93
C ARG A 102 6.18 27.26 -17.25
N SER A 103 6.36 26.92 -15.97
CA SER A 103 7.60 27.23 -15.23
C SER A 103 8.81 26.44 -15.74
N HIS A 104 8.58 25.32 -16.45
CA HIS A 104 9.62 24.58 -17.17
C HIS A 104 9.96 25.20 -18.53
N GLY A 105 9.35 26.33 -18.90
CA GLY A 105 9.56 26.99 -20.19
C GLY A 105 8.70 26.43 -21.33
N ILE A 106 7.67 25.62 -21.03
CA ILE A 106 6.69 25.21 -22.04
C ILE A 106 5.80 26.41 -22.39
N GLN A 107 6.03 27.00 -23.56
CA GLN A 107 5.03 27.81 -24.26
C GLN A 107 4.05 26.87 -24.95
N ILE A 108 2.88 26.69 -24.35
CA ILE A 108 1.72 26.11 -25.05
C ILE A 108 1.28 27.14 -26.09
N MET A 109 1.59 26.88 -27.37
CA MET A 109 1.08 27.64 -28.51
C MET A 109 -0.43 27.48 -28.65
#